data_AF-A0A9E2I276-F1
#
_entry.id   AF-A0A9E2I276-F1
#
_cell.length_a   1.000
_cell.length_b   1.000
_cell.length_c   1.000
_cell.angle_alpha   90.00
_cell.angle_beta   90.00
_cell.angle_gamma   90.00
#
_symmetry.space_group_name_H-M   'P 1'
#
loop_
_entity.id
_entity.type
_entity.pdbx_description
1 polymer ?
#
loop_
_entity_poly.entity_id
_entity_poly.type
_entity_poly.pdbx_seq_one_letter_code
_entity_poly.pdbx_strand_id
1 'polypeptide(L)'
;MKAKRIYLICLFGFVLCYLGFHLFGKPKTVWSASSENAGKMIFTEVNFNDSTNDWVEIYIVDGSVDWTGYRIYEGTTPWITISAALASSLSKGDYIVLHAESGADETTDKGANGYWDLYGLTDLYATDGILQIKEPSGSTDRVDVVIYSDNNGSFISPTQANGAVADGMWDIYDFSTGDAGAWTNSDDIGASQTLSRYLDPGTPVYADSNSKDNWYQATIATKGGGSQQTLIELASFTATVHDGYVLLQWETISEIDNAGFNLWRSASAGGEYVKLNAKLIPAQGGPALGASYTYQDTTVTEGMTYYYKLEDVDTNGLSTLHGPAWVSTGISYRLYIPFIER
;
A
#
# COMPACT_ATOMS: atom_id res chain seq x y z
N MET A 1 -20.99 67.92 12.69
CA MET A 1 -22.32 68.08 13.33
C MET A 1 -22.96 66.71 13.50
N LYS A 2 -23.69 66.52 14.59
CA LYS A 2 -24.23 65.27 15.16
C LYS A 2 -25.33 64.57 14.32
N ALA A 3 -25.33 63.23 14.41
CA ALA A 3 -26.45 62.25 14.56
C ALA A 3 -27.44 62.04 13.37
N LYS A 4 -28.12 60.89 13.19
CA LYS A 4 -28.73 59.95 14.16
C LYS A 4 -29.11 58.58 13.52
N ARG A 5 -29.08 57.51 14.34
CA ARG A 5 -29.53 56.12 14.07
C ARG A 5 -31.06 56.00 13.96
N ILE A 6 -31.56 54.99 13.24
CA ILE A 6 -32.88 54.36 13.46
C ILE A 6 -32.70 52.82 13.40
N TYR A 7 -33.12 52.13 14.47
CA TYR A 7 -33.30 50.68 14.54
C TYR A 7 -34.73 50.34 14.15
N LEU A 8 -34.99 49.18 13.52
CA LEU A 8 -36.33 48.59 13.56
C LEU A 8 -36.32 47.06 13.56
N ILE A 9 -37.31 46.56 14.29
CA ILE A 9 -37.57 45.24 14.85
C ILE A 9 -38.22 44.30 13.81
N CYS A 10 -37.97 43.00 13.99
CA CYS A 10 -38.41 41.88 13.17
C CYS A 10 -39.93 41.62 13.22
N LEU A 11 -40.56 41.26 12.09
CA LEU A 11 -41.85 40.57 12.04
C LEU A 11 -42.05 39.82 10.70
N PHE A 12 -42.33 38.51 10.82
CA PHE A 12 -43.01 37.56 9.92
C PHE A 12 -43.13 37.82 8.40
N GLY A 13 -42.77 36.82 7.58
CA GLY A 13 -43.37 36.56 6.26
C GLY A 13 -42.38 36.15 5.16
N PHE A 14 -42.54 34.95 4.60
CA PHE A 14 -41.81 34.39 3.45
C PHE A 14 -41.81 35.31 2.21
N VAL A 15 -40.66 35.49 1.53
CA VAL A 15 -40.34 35.04 0.15
C VAL A 15 -38.95 35.58 -0.27
N LEU A 16 -38.17 34.66 -0.85
CA LEU A 16 -36.80 34.71 -1.37
C LEU A 16 -36.35 36.05 -2.00
N CYS A 17 -35.15 36.48 -1.61
CA CYS A 17 -34.24 37.18 -2.51
C CYS A 17 -32.87 36.47 -2.47
N TYR A 18 -32.48 35.93 -3.62
CA TYR A 18 -31.20 35.28 -3.89
C TYR A 18 -30.06 36.30 -3.68
N LEU A 19 -29.16 36.04 -2.74
CA LEU A 19 -27.83 36.66 -2.73
C LEU A 19 -26.81 35.54 -2.56
N GLY A 20 -26.06 35.28 -3.63
CA GLY A 20 -25.05 34.22 -3.69
C GLY A 20 -23.97 34.43 -2.64
N PHE A 21 -23.98 33.58 -1.62
CA PHE A 21 -22.85 33.37 -0.75
C PHE A 21 -21.97 32.27 -1.35
N HIS A 22 -20.69 32.60 -1.51
CA HIS A 22 -19.64 31.65 -1.84
C HIS A 22 -19.71 30.44 -0.89
N LEU A 23 -19.59 29.26 -1.48
CA LEU A 23 -19.55 27.94 -0.85
C LEU A 23 -18.48 27.89 0.25
N PHE A 24 -18.84 28.25 1.47
CA PHE A 24 -18.26 27.60 2.63
C PHE A 24 -19.03 26.28 2.80
N GLY A 25 -18.29 25.17 2.75
CA GLY A 25 -18.84 23.85 3.05
C GLY A 25 -19.69 23.93 4.32
N LYS A 26 -20.89 23.32 4.27
CA LYS A 26 -21.78 23.27 5.42
C LYS A 26 -20.97 22.79 6.63
N PRO A 27 -21.04 23.44 7.81
CA PRO A 27 -20.43 22.87 9.00
C PRO A 27 -21.10 21.51 9.25
N LYS A 28 -20.34 20.42 9.12
CA LYS A 28 -20.78 19.09 9.52
C LYS A 28 -21.17 19.20 11.01
N THR A 29 -22.46 18.97 11.28
CA THR A 29 -23.02 18.96 12.62
C THR A 29 -22.28 17.93 13.48
N VAL A 30 -21.56 18.41 14.50
CA VAL A 30 -20.82 17.59 15.47
C VAL A 30 -21.81 16.76 16.28
N TRP A 31 -21.80 15.43 16.12
CA TRP A 31 -22.34 14.45 17.05
C TRP A 31 -21.43 13.20 17.08
N SER A 32 -21.13 12.76 18.32
CA SER A 32 -20.54 11.48 18.83
C SER A 32 -19.04 11.14 18.72
N ALA A 33 -18.47 10.83 19.90
CA ALA A 33 -17.40 9.86 20.21
C ALA A 33 -16.15 9.75 19.32
N SER A 34 -15.72 10.85 18.70
CA SER A 34 -14.38 10.93 18.13
C SER A 34 -13.37 11.31 19.21
N SER A 35 -12.25 10.58 19.25
CA SER A 35 -11.12 10.94 20.12
C SER A 35 -10.63 12.35 19.80
N GLU A 36 -10.13 13.08 20.79
CA GLU A 36 -9.40 14.35 20.56
C GLU A 36 -8.10 14.15 19.76
N ASN A 37 -7.68 12.89 19.62
CA ASN A 37 -6.52 12.45 18.87
C ASN A 37 -6.89 11.83 17.51
N ALA A 38 -8.15 11.96 17.07
CA ALA A 38 -8.57 11.51 15.75
C ALA A 38 -7.66 12.04 14.63
N GLY A 39 -7.22 11.16 13.73
CA GLY A 39 -6.31 11.49 12.63
C GLY A 39 -4.85 11.73 13.01
N LYS A 40 -4.47 11.54 14.29
CA LYS A 40 -3.07 11.75 14.76
C LYS A 40 -2.21 10.47 14.71
N MET A 41 -2.84 9.31 14.64
CA MET A 41 -2.26 8.01 14.33
C MET A 41 -3.24 7.33 13.38
N ILE A 42 -2.77 6.92 12.21
CA ILE A 42 -3.67 6.51 11.12
C ILE A 42 -3.18 5.23 10.45
N PHE A 43 -4.10 4.40 9.99
CA PHE A 43 -3.81 3.28 9.11
C PHE A 43 -3.43 3.80 7.72
N THR A 44 -2.35 3.29 7.15
CA THR A 44 -1.87 3.72 5.83
C THR A 44 -1.85 2.60 4.82
N GLU A 45 -1.79 1.35 5.28
CA GLU A 45 -1.93 0.20 4.41
C GLU A 45 -2.49 -1.03 5.17
N VAL A 46 -3.26 -1.84 4.45
CA VAL A 46 -3.77 -3.13 4.90
C VAL A 46 -3.50 -4.15 3.80
N ASN A 47 -2.68 -5.16 4.10
CA ASN A 47 -2.29 -6.20 3.15
C ASN A 47 -2.99 -7.52 3.49
N PHE A 48 -3.64 -8.10 2.47
CA PHE A 48 -4.43 -9.32 2.58
C PHE A 48 -3.78 -10.43 1.74
N ASN A 49 -2.68 -11.01 2.22
CA ASN A 49 -1.99 -12.11 1.57
C ASN A 49 -2.49 -13.46 2.10
N ASP A 50 -3.64 -13.89 1.55
CA ASP A 50 -4.53 -15.06 1.78
C ASP A 50 -3.89 -16.46 2.09
N SER A 51 -2.74 -16.55 2.74
CA SER A 51 -2.20 -17.79 3.31
C SER A 51 -1.09 -17.59 4.36
N THR A 52 -0.31 -16.51 4.32
CA THR A 52 0.74 -16.17 5.32
C THR A 52 1.21 -14.73 5.12
N ASN A 53 1.57 -14.04 6.21
CA ASN A 53 2.19 -12.69 6.23
C ASN A 53 1.24 -11.54 5.85
N ASP A 54 -0.01 -11.59 6.30
CA ASP A 54 -0.88 -10.42 6.31
C ASP A 54 -0.30 -9.36 7.25
N TRP A 55 -0.49 -8.09 6.93
CA TRP A 55 0.02 -7.02 7.78
C TRP A 55 -0.79 -5.73 7.67
N VAL A 56 -0.66 -4.89 8.70
CA VAL A 56 -1.26 -3.56 8.76
C VAL A 56 -0.19 -2.52 9.08
N GLU A 57 -0.11 -1.46 8.27
CA GLU A 57 0.77 -0.32 8.52
C GLU A 57 -0.01 0.84 9.11
N ILE A 58 0.61 1.45 10.10
CA ILE A 58 0.13 2.62 10.81
C ILE A 58 1.21 3.69 10.75
N TYR A 59 0.80 4.93 10.53
CA TYR A 59 1.66 6.10 10.50
C TYR A 59 1.38 7.06 11.65
N ILE A 60 2.44 7.54 12.29
CA ILE A 60 2.38 8.53 13.37
C ILE A 60 2.38 9.94 12.78
N VAL A 61 1.19 10.56 12.72
CA VAL A 61 1.01 11.94 12.22
C VAL A 61 1.46 12.96 13.26
N ASP A 62 1.20 12.68 14.55
CA ASP A 62 1.57 13.52 15.69
C ASP A 62 2.33 12.73 16.75
N GLY A 63 3.62 13.05 16.91
CA GLY A 63 4.50 12.46 17.92
C GLY A 63 4.42 13.10 19.30
N SER A 64 3.52 14.07 19.51
CA SER A 64 3.34 14.72 20.83
C SER A 64 2.33 14.00 21.73
N VAL A 65 1.57 13.05 21.19
CA VAL A 65 0.58 12.25 21.93
C VAL A 65 1.30 11.11 22.65
N ASP A 66 0.97 10.90 23.93
CA ASP A 66 1.35 9.67 24.64
C ASP A 66 0.41 8.54 24.20
N TRP A 67 0.93 7.67 23.33
CA TRP A 67 0.19 6.54 22.78
C TRP A 67 0.07 5.35 23.72
N THR A 68 0.53 5.46 24.97
CA THR A 68 0.46 4.36 25.94
C THR A 68 -0.98 3.88 26.15
N GLY A 69 -1.19 2.58 25.98
CA GLY A 69 -2.48 1.93 26.21
C GLY A 69 -3.47 2.06 25.07
N TYR A 70 -3.17 2.80 23.99
CA TYR A 70 -3.99 2.80 22.78
C TYR A 70 -4.03 1.40 22.18
N ARG A 71 -5.15 1.06 21.57
CA ARG A 71 -5.46 -0.32 21.16
C ARG A 71 -5.74 -0.38 19.68
N ILE A 72 -5.11 -1.34 19.01
CA ILE A 72 -5.35 -1.67 17.60
C ILE A 72 -6.04 -3.03 17.57
N TYR A 73 -7.15 -3.10 16.86
CA TYR A 73 -7.99 -4.30 16.88
C TYR A 73 -8.84 -4.42 15.63
N GLU A 74 -9.14 -5.66 15.31
CA GLU A 74 -10.30 -6.06 14.55
C GLU A 74 -11.24 -6.89 15.46
N GLY A 75 -12.55 -6.76 15.27
CA GLY A 75 -13.53 -7.50 16.07
C GLY A 75 -13.60 -7.03 17.54
N THR A 76 -13.30 -7.92 18.49
CA THR A 76 -13.60 -7.71 19.93
C THR A 76 -12.41 -7.70 20.86
N THR A 77 -11.29 -8.30 20.44
CA THR A 77 -10.07 -8.41 21.25
C THR A 77 -8.96 -7.63 20.55
N PRO A 78 -8.18 -6.80 21.25
CA PRO A 78 -7.09 -6.11 20.62
C PRO A 78 -5.98 -7.04 20.19
N TRP A 79 -5.50 -6.84 18.97
CA TRP A 79 -4.27 -7.43 18.47
C TRP A 79 -3.10 -6.88 19.27
N ILE A 80 -3.02 -5.55 19.39
CA ILE A 80 -1.97 -4.86 20.12
C ILE A 80 -2.58 -3.82 21.06
N THR A 81 -1.99 -3.73 22.25
CA THR A 81 -2.09 -2.57 23.13
C THR A 81 -0.72 -1.93 23.19
N ILE A 82 -0.60 -0.66 22.76
CA ILE A 82 0.67 0.05 22.71
C ILE A 82 1.26 0.14 24.13
N SER A 83 2.43 -0.47 24.31
CA SER A 83 3.13 -0.45 25.59
C SER A 83 3.73 0.92 25.89
N ALA A 84 3.96 1.23 27.17
CA ALA A 84 4.66 2.46 27.55
C ALA A 84 6.07 2.54 26.95
N ALA A 85 6.75 1.40 26.78
CA ALA A 85 8.07 1.33 26.17
C ALA A 85 8.04 1.79 24.71
N LEU A 86 7.12 1.21 23.92
CA LEU A 86 6.94 1.59 22.52
C LEU A 86 6.49 3.05 22.42
N ALA A 87 5.45 3.45 23.16
CA ALA A 87 4.91 4.80 23.13
C ALA A 87 5.98 5.87 23.39
N SER A 88 6.90 5.62 24.33
CA SER A 88 7.99 6.55 24.65
C SER A 88 9.04 6.69 23.54
N SER A 89 9.05 5.77 22.57
CA SER A 89 10.02 5.73 21.46
C SER A 89 9.41 6.21 20.14
N LEU A 90 8.08 6.22 20.02
CA LEU A 90 7.38 6.68 18.81
C LEU A 90 7.58 8.17 18.56
N SER A 91 7.87 8.51 17.31
CA SER A 91 8.04 9.88 16.84
C SER A 91 7.12 10.17 15.64
N LYS A 92 6.85 11.46 15.40
CA LYS A 92 6.17 11.89 14.17
C LYS A 92 6.95 11.39 12.95
N GLY A 93 6.25 10.78 12.00
CA GLY A 93 6.87 10.22 10.81
C GLY A 93 7.22 8.75 10.91
N ASP A 94 7.03 8.15 12.09
CA ASP A 94 7.25 6.73 12.30
C ASP A 94 6.14 5.90 11.66
N TYR A 95 6.54 4.73 11.21
CA TYR A 95 5.66 3.66 10.77
C TYR A 95 5.71 2.54 11.79
N ILE A 96 4.55 1.97 12.08
CA ILE A 96 4.38 0.73 12.84
C ILE A 96 3.80 -0.28 11.88
N VAL A 97 4.37 -1.48 11.83
CA VAL A 97 3.91 -2.58 11.01
C VAL A 97 3.49 -3.71 11.93
N LEU A 98 2.21 -4.08 11.84
CA LEU A 98 1.64 -5.19 12.58
C LEU A 98 1.60 -6.42 11.69
N HIS A 99 2.32 -7.45 12.09
CA HIS A 99 2.55 -8.65 11.32
C HIS A 99 1.71 -9.82 11.84
N ALA A 100 1.12 -10.58 10.92
CA ALA A 100 0.39 -11.82 11.23
C ALA A 100 1.32 -12.99 11.52
N GLU A 101 2.53 -12.98 10.97
CA GLU A 101 3.53 -14.00 11.23
C GLU A 101 4.13 -13.90 12.63
N SER A 102 4.91 -14.91 12.99
CA SER A 102 5.63 -14.91 14.27
C SER A 102 6.91 -14.07 14.17
N GLY A 103 7.13 -13.23 15.17
CA GLY A 103 8.38 -12.51 15.36
C GLY A 103 8.52 -11.97 16.78
N ALA A 104 9.42 -10.99 16.95
CA ALA A 104 9.68 -10.35 18.23
C ALA A 104 9.38 -8.86 18.16
N ASP A 105 8.53 -8.37 19.04
CA ASP A 105 8.09 -6.98 19.05
C ASP A 105 9.25 -5.99 19.29
N GLU A 106 9.35 -5.02 18.40
CA GLU A 106 10.22 -3.87 18.53
C GLU A 106 9.55 -2.82 19.42
N THR A 107 10.01 -2.71 20.66
CA THR A 107 9.38 -1.84 21.68
C THR A 107 10.29 -0.78 22.25
N THR A 108 11.59 -0.83 21.96
CA THR A 108 12.59 0.11 22.49
C THR A 108 13.67 0.50 21.49
N ASP A 109 13.85 -0.29 20.45
CA ASP A 109 14.74 0.00 19.34
C ASP A 109 14.02 -0.34 18.04
N LYS A 110 14.13 0.55 17.08
CA LYS A 110 13.49 0.43 15.78
C LYS A 110 14.41 -0.37 14.86
N GLY A 111 13.86 -1.30 14.11
CA GLY A 111 14.60 -2.13 13.18
C GLY A 111 15.44 -1.35 12.17
N ALA A 112 16.44 -2.03 11.60
CA ALA A 112 17.30 -1.46 10.55
C ALA A 112 16.52 -1.06 9.28
N ASN A 113 15.32 -1.62 9.10
CA ASN A 113 14.36 -1.30 8.05
C ASN A 113 13.70 0.08 8.23
N GLY A 114 13.81 0.71 9.41
CA GLY A 114 13.34 2.07 9.65
C GLY A 114 11.86 2.19 10.00
N TYR A 115 11.21 1.10 10.39
CA TYR A 115 9.86 1.06 10.97
C TYR A 115 9.83 0.16 12.20
N TRP A 116 8.75 0.25 12.99
CA TRP A 116 8.56 -0.54 14.21
C TRP A 116 7.78 -1.81 13.88
N ASP A 117 8.44 -2.97 13.97
CA ASP A 117 7.79 -4.26 13.75
C ASP A 117 7.15 -4.81 15.03
N LEU A 118 5.85 -5.07 14.98
CA LEU A 118 5.11 -5.75 16.05
C LEU A 118 4.42 -6.98 15.48
N TYR A 119 4.30 -8.02 16.30
CA TYR A 119 3.79 -9.31 15.89
C TYR A 119 2.59 -9.72 16.73
N GLY A 120 1.75 -10.59 16.18
CA GLY A 120 0.55 -11.09 16.87
C GLY A 120 -0.75 -10.49 16.35
N LEU A 121 -0.73 -9.94 15.13
CA LEU A 121 -1.95 -9.80 14.37
C LEU A 121 -2.55 -11.21 14.19
N THR A 122 -3.83 -11.36 14.49
CA THR A 122 -4.56 -12.60 14.28
C THR A 122 -5.79 -12.30 13.45
N ASP A 123 -6.25 -13.25 12.65
CA ASP A 123 -7.57 -13.18 12.06
C ASP A 123 -7.79 -12.01 11.07
N LEU A 124 -6.74 -11.44 10.47
CA LEU A 124 -6.89 -10.53 9.33
C LEU A 124 -7.26 -11.35 8.11
N TYR A 125 -8.53 -11.73 8.05
CA TYR A 125 -9.08 -12.42 6.90
C TYR A 125 -9.40 -11.37 5.84
N ALA A 126 -9.12 -11.70 4.58
CA ALA A 126 -9.62 -10.97 3.41
C ALA A 126 -11.15 -11.15 3.29
N THR A 127 -11.87 -10.90 4.38
CA THR A 127 -13.32 -10.93 4.55
C THR A 127 -13.75 -9.61 5.16
N ASP A 128 -14.97 -9.18 4.89
CA ASP A 128 -15.56 -7.93 5.39
C ASP A 128 -15.18 -7.57 6.83
N GLY A 129 -14.47 -6.45 7.00
CA GLY A 129 -13.84 -6.13 8.27
C GLY A 129 -13.79 -4.63 8.59
N ILE A 130 -13.46 -4.34 9.84
CA ILE A 130 -13.35 -2.97 10.36
C ILE A 130 -12.13 -2.89 11.28
N LEU A 131 -11.04 -2.32 10.77
CA LEU A 131 -9.85 -2.00 11.57
C LEU A 131 -10.07 -0.70 12.31
N GLN A 132 -9.64 -0.67 13.57
CA GLN A 132 -9.85 0.49 14.41
C GLN A 132 -8.68 0.72 15.34
N ILE A 133 -8.35 2.00 15.53
CA ILE A 133 -7.50 2.47 16.61
C ILE A 133 -8.40 3.12 17.65
N LYS A 134 -8.34 2.68 18.90
CA LYS A 134 -9.09 3.27 20.03
C LYS A 134 -8.17 3.79 21.11
N GLU A 135 -8.71 4.76 21.82
CA GLU A 135 -8.24 5.20 23.14
C GLU A 135 -8.05 4.01 24.12
N PRO A 136 -7.29 4.20 25.22
CA PRO A 136 -7.05 3.17 26.22
C PRO A 136 -8.29 2.50 26.83
N SER A 137 -8.06 1.37 27.50
CA SER A 137 -9.12 0.49 28.01
C SER A 137 -10.19 1.24 28.81
N GLY A 138 -11.45 1.08 28.42
CA GLY A 138 -12.60 1.75 29.03
C GLY A 138 -13.24 2.84 28.14
N SER A 139 -12.53 3.33 27.13
CA SER A 139 -13.08 4.21 26.10
C SER A 139 -13.56 3.45 24.86
N THR A 140 -14.59 3.99 24.22
CA THR A 140 -15.08 3.57 22.89
C THR A 140 -14.65 4.53 21.79
N ASP A 141 -13.98 5.62 22.13
CA ASP A 141 -13.64 6.69 21.20
C ASP A 141 -12.56 6.23 20.22
N ARG A 142 -12.80 6.55 18.95
CA ARG A 142 -11.98 6.11 17.82
C ARG A 142 -10.98 7.19 17.43
N VAL A 143 -9.77 6.77 17.12
CA VAL A 143 -8.68 7.60 16.59
C VAL A 143 -8.66 7.52 15.07
N ASP A 144 -8.79 6.31 14.52
CA ASP A 144 -8.88 6.08 13.09
C ASP A 144 -9.62 4.77 12.80
N VAL A 145 -10.20 4.66 11.61
CA VAL A 145 -11.02 3.51 11.19
C VAL A 145 -10.82 3.22 9.70
N VAL A 146 -10.60 1.94 9.37
CA VAL A 146 -10.67 1.43 8.00
C VAL A 146 -11.83 0.44 7.91
N ILE A 147 -12.64 0.56 6.85
CA ILE A 147 -13.71 -0.36 6.52
C ILE A 147 -13.37 -0.96 5.16
N TYR A 148 -13.30 -2.29 5.07
CA TYR A 148 -12.93 -3.02 3.85
C TYR A 148 -13.83 -4.25 3.64
N SER A 149 -13.92 -4.72 2.40
CA SER A 149 -14.81 -5.83 1.99
C SER A 149 -14.16 -6.77 0.99
N ASP A 150 -14.62 -8.03 0.97
CA ASP A 150 -14.21 -9.11 0.06
C ASP A 150 -15.21 -9.40 -1.08
N ASN A 151 -16.31 -8.65 -1.15
CA ASN A 151 -17.38 -8.77 -2.16
C ASN A 151 -18.08 -10.14 -2.23
N ASN A 152 -18.14 -10.90 -1.14
CA ASN A 152 -18.93 -12.13 -1.09
C ASN A 152 -20.45 -11.89 -0.90
N GLY A 153 -20.93 -10.67 -1.21
CA GLY A 153 -22.35 -10.37 -1.41
C GLY A 153 -23.08 -9.67 -0.26
N SER A 154 -22.46 -9.46 0.91
CA SER A 154 -23.00 -8.56 1.95
C SER A 154 -22.00 -8.32 3.08
N PHE A 155 -21.73 -7.04 3.36
CA PHE A 155 -20.92 -6.61 4.50
C PHE A 155 -21.40 -7.23 5.82
N ILE A 156 -20.53 -7.99 6.51
CA ILE A 156 -20.94 -8.80 7.66
C ILE A 156 -21.15 -8.01 8.97
N SER A 157 -20.63 -6.78 9.08
CA SER A 157 -20.72 -5.96 10.31
C SER A 157 -21.34 -4.55 10.14
N PRO A 158 -22.55 -4.39 9.54
CA PRO A 158 -23.10 -3.06 9.23
C PRO A 158 -23.31 -2.16 10.46
N THR A 159 -23.61 -2.72 11.64
CA THR A 159 -23.81 -1.93 12.87
C THR A 159 -22.53 -1.22 13.30
N GLN A 160 -21.38 -1.87 13.22
CA GLN A 160 -20.11 -1.28 13.63
C GLN A 160 -19.63 -0.22 12.62
N ALA A 161 -19.85 -0.46 11.33
CA ALA A 161 -19.57 0.49 10.25
C ALA A 161 -20.44 1.75 10.38
N ASN A 162 -21.75 1.58 10.60
CA ASN A 162 -22.66 2.68 10.92
C ASN A 162 -22.22 3.47 12.16
N GLY A 163 -21.63 2.80 13.15
CA GLY A 163 -21.02 3.47 14.30
C GLY A 163 -19.83 4.35 13.90
N ALA A 164 -18.97 3.91 12.98
CA ALA A 164 -17.85 4.72 12.49
C ALA A 164 -18.32 5.99 11.80
N VAL A 165 -19.36 5.87 10.97
CA VAL A 165 -20.00 7.00 10.30
C VAL A 165 -20.66 7.95 11.31
N ALA A 166 -21.35 7.40 12.31
CA ALA A 166 -21.95 8.19 13.37
C ALA A 166 -20.89 8.99 14.14
N ASP A 167 -19.73 8.38 14.42
CA ASP A 167 -18.58 9.01 15.08
C ASP A 167 -17.79 9.97 14.17
N GLY A 168 -18.22 10.13 12.91
CA GLY A 168 -17.59 11.00 11.92
C GLY A 168 -16.26 10.50 11.37
N MET A 169 -15.87 9.26 11.69
CA MET A 169 -14.63 8.60 11.24
C MET A 169 -14.69 8.12 9.80
N TRP A 170 -15.87 8.16 9.19
CA TRP A 170 -16.08 7.73 7.82
C TRP A 170 -17.22 8.53 7.18
N ASP A 171 -17.25 8.62 5.86
CA ASP A 171 -18.25 9.39 5.15
C ASP A 171 -19.64 8.74 5.22
N ILE A 172 -20.69 9.51 4.95
CA ILE A 172 -22.05 9.02 5.13
C ILE A 172 -22.35 8.01 4.04
N TYR A 173 -22.62 6.76 4.44
CA TYR A 173 -23.01 5.68 3.53
C TYR A 173 -24.11 4.79 4.12
N ASP A 174 -24.85 4.11 3.25
CA ASP A 174 -25.94 3.21 3.62
C ASP A 174 -25.52 1.73 3.53
N PHE A 175 -24.98 1.18 4.61
CA PHE A 175 -24.57 -0.24 4.70
C PHE A 175 -25.76 -1.23 4.77
N SER A 176 -27.02 -0.79 4.60
CA SER A 176 -28.20 -1.67 4.69
C SER A 176 -28.54 -2.41 3.38
N THR A 177 -27.87 -2.07 2.27
CA THR A 177 -28.09 -2.67 0.94
C THR A 177 -26.83 -3.31 0.39
N GLY A 178 -26.50 -4.51 0.85
CA GLY A 178 -25.33 -5.26 0.37
C GLY A 178 -24.02 -4.64 0.85
N ASP A 179 -23.01 -4.64 -0.01
CA ASP A 179 -21.63 -4.23 0.32
C ASP A 179 -21.40 -2.71 0.28
N ALA A 180 -22.44 -1.96 0.60
CA ALA A 180 -22.54 -0.55 0.32
C ALA A 180 -21.51 0.28 1.09
N GLY A 181 -20.38 0.59 0.45
CA GLY A 181 -19.44 1.63 0.85
C GLY A 181 -18.06 1.13 1.26
N ALA A 182 -17.90 -0.12 1.70
CA ALA A 182 -16.59 -0.67 2.05
C ALA A 182 -15.78 -0.93 0.76
N TRP A 183 -15.04 0.07 0.27
CA TRP A 183 -14.26 0.00 -0.98
C TRP A 183 -14.92 -0.86 -2.09
N THR A 184 -16.17 -0.52 -2.45
CA THR A 184 -16.97 -1.28 -3.42
C THR A 184 -17.38 -0.48 -4.65
N ASN A 185 -16.55 -0.59 -5.68
CA ASN A 185 -16.98 -0.65 -7.07
C ASN A 185 -15.93 -1.41 -7.87
N SER A 186 -16.33 -2.43 -8.63
CA SER A 186 -15.54 -3.23 -9.61
C SER A 186 -14.16 -3.80 -9.20
N ASP A 187 -13.55 -3.33 -8.12
CA ASP A 187 -12.17 -3.59 -7.73
C ASP A 187 -12.16 -3.92 -6.23
N ASP A 188 -12.63 -5.12 -5.92
CA ASP A 188 -12.56 -5.70 -4.58
C ASP A 188 -11.10 -6.02 -4.22
N ILE A 189 -10.75 -5.99 -2.93
CA ILE A 189 -9.42 -6.39 -2.48
C ILE A 189 -9.44 -7.90 -2.24
N GLY A 190 -8.92 -8.64 -3.21
CA GLY A 190 -8.73 -10.08 -3.13
C GLY A 190 -7.40 -10.49 -2.50
N ALA A 191 -7.20 -11.81 -2.43
CA ALA A 191 -5.93 -12.42 -2.05
C ALA A 191 -4.72 -11.78 -2.75
N SER A 192 -3.68 -11.50 -1.96
CA SER A 192 -2.41 -10.90 -2.38
C SER A 192 -2.55 -9.48 -2.94
N GLN A 193 -3.61 -8.77 -2.54
CA GLN A 193 -3.80 -7.36 -2.84
C GLN A 193 -3.72 -6.55 -1.56
N THR A 194 -3.47 -5.26 -1.73
CA THR A 194 -3.29 -4.34 -0.62
C THR A 194 -4.12 -3.09 -0.81
N LEU A 195 -4.67 -2.60 0.28
CA LEU A 195 -5.42 -1.35 0.35
C LEU A 195 -4.54 -0.29 0.99
N SER A 196 -4.21 0.76 0.25
CA SER A 196 -3.31 1.82 0.72
C SER A 196 -3.98 3.18 0.71
N ARG A 197 -3.58 4.04 1.64
CA ARG A 197 -4.03 5.43 1.73
C ARG A 197 -3.15 6.33 0.86
N TYR A 198 -3.77 7.21 0.07
CA TYR A 198 -3.05 8.20 -0.72
C TYR A 198 -2.29 9.18 0.17
N LEU A 199 -1.13 9.63 -0.33
CA LEU A 199 -0.51 10.86 0.13
C LEU A 199 -1.20 12.05 -0.55
N ASP A 200 -1.45 13.10 0.22
CA ASP A 200 -2.03 14.35 -0.27
C ASP A 200 -1.17 14.95 -1.39
N PRO A 201 -1.72 15.18 -2.58
CA PRO A 201 -0.96 15.77 -3.69
C PRO A 201 -0.37 17.13 -3.30
N GLY A 202 0.96 17.19 -3.17
CA GLY A 202 1.69 18.41 -2.82
C GLY A 202 2.14 18.51 -1.36
N THR A 203 1.80 17.55 -0.50
CA THR A 203 2.40 17.44 0.84
C THR A 203 2.80 15.99 1.15
N PRO A 204 3.84 15.73 1.95
CA PRO A 204 4.20 14.37 2.38
C PRO A 204 3.34 13.93 3.58
N VAL A 205 2.02 14.17 3.52
CA VAL A 205 1.05 13.80 4.56
C VAL A 205 -0.01 12.92 3.90
N TYR A 206 -0.56 11.97 4.64
CA TYR A 206 -1.61 11.11 4.13
C TYR A 206 -2.96 11.84 4.06
N ALA A 207 -3.70 11.57 2.99
CA ALA A 207 -5.05 12.07 2.79
C ALA A 207 -5.99 11.47 3.83
N ASP A 208 -6.49 12.28 4.76
CA ASP A 208 -7.44 11.85 5.78
C ASP A 208 -8.67 12.77 5.85
N SER A 209 -9.55 12.62 4.86
CA SER A 209 -10.84 13.30 4.78
C SER A 209 -11.99 12.44 5.30
N ASN A 210 -11.68 11.31 5.95
CA ASN A 210 -12.63 10.27 6.36
C ASN A 210 -13.49 9.78 5.17
N SER A 211 -12.90 9.66 3.99
CA SER A 211 -13.59 9.22 2.77
C SER A 211 -12.91 8.01 2.15
N LYS A 212 -13.69 7.16 1.48
CA LYS A 212 -13.15 6.04 0.69
C LYS A 212 -12.20 6.48 -0.42
N ASP A 213 -12.36 7.69 -0.93
CA ASP A 213 -11.53 8.22 -2.03
C ASP A 213 -10.09 8.49 -1.56
N ASN A 214 -9.83 8.43 -0.25
CA ASN A 214 -8.48 8.45 0.31
C ASN A 214 -7.72 7.14 0.07
N TRP A 215 -8.40 6.07 -0.35
CA TRP A 215 -7.85 4.74 -0.42
C TRP A 215 -7.81 4.23 -1.86
N TYR A 216 -6.81 3.40 -2.15
CA TYR A 216 -6.64 2.73 -3.43
C TYR A 216 -6.10 1.32 -3.27
N GLN A 217 -6.44 0.44 -4.21
CA GLN A 217 -5.77 -0.83 -4.38
C GLN A 217 -4.34 -0.57 -4.87
N ALA A 218 -3.37 -0.80 -4.00
CA ALA A 218 -1.98 -0.68 -4.38
C ALA A 218 -1.49 -1.97 -5.05
N THR A 219 -0.61 -1.81 -6.04
CA THR A 219 0.10 -2.91 -6.71
C THR A 219 1.54 -3.03 -6.23
N ILE A 220 1.95 -2.14 -5.31
CA ILE A 220 3.26 -2.05 -4.69
C ILE A 220 3.04 -1.59 -3.24
N ALA A 221 3.59 -2.31 -2.26
CA ALA A 221 3.49 -1.94 -0.84
C ALA A 221 4.15 -0.57 -0.57
N THR A 222 3.59 0.16 0.41
CA THR A 222 4.08 1.45 0.91
C THR A 222 5.28 1.27 1.87
N LYS A 223 5.68 2.35 2.55
CA LYS A 223 7.04 2.49 3.12
C LYS A 223 7.31 1.60 4.34
N GLY A 224 6.31 1.35 5.19
CA GLY A 224 6.34 0.38 6.29
C GLY A 224 5.96 -1.03 5.82
N GLY A 225 5.21 -1.18 4.73
CA GLY A 225 5.03 -2.44 3.99
C GLY A 225 6.27 -2.99 3.29
N GLY A 226 7.44 -2.39 3.53
CA GLY A 226 8.70 -2.67 2.88
C GLY A 226 9.33 -4.03 3.21
N SER A 227 8.67 -4.94 3.92
CA SER A 227 9.17 -6.31 4.13
C SER A 227 8.41 -7.35 3.33
N GLN A 228 8.16 -7.11 2.03
CA GLN A 228 8.29 -8.15 0.99
C GLN A 228 8.82 -7.61 -0.36
N GLN A 229 9.34 -6.37 -0.40
CA GLN A 229 10.21 -5.97 -1.52
C GLN A 229 11.59 -6.58 -1.29
N THR A 230 11.71 -7.84 -1.66
CA THR A 230 12.85 -8.44 -2.34
C THR A 230 14.02 -7.43 -2.48
N LEU A 231 14.90 -7.45 -1.47
CA LEU A 231 15.78 -6.32 -1.15
C LEU A 231 17.03 -6.33 -2.04
N ILE A 232 16.82 -6.43 -3.35
CA ILE A 232 17.84 -6.04 -4.30
C ILE A 232 17.72 -4.55 -4.59
N GLU A 233 18.83 -3.84 -4.53
CA GLU A 233 18.95 -2.57 -5.22
C GLU A 233 19.46 -2.88 -6.63
N LEU A 234 18.60 -2.82 -7.65
CA LEU A 234 18.99 -3.19 -9.01
C LEU A 234 19.75 -2.04 -9.70
N ALA A 235 21.00 -2.27 -10.07
CA ALA A 235 21.81 -1.31 -10.83
C ALA A 235 21.39 -1.28 -12.31
N SER A 236 21.18 -2.47 -12.90
CA SER A 236 20.82 -2.58 -14.30
C SER A 236 20.14 -3.92 -14.63
N PHE A 237 19.29 -3.91 -15.66
CA PHE A 237 18.80 -5.13 -16.32
C PHE A 237 18.65 -4.88 -17.82
N THR A 238 19.32 -5.70 -18.63
CA THR A 238 19.45 -5.49 -20.07
C THR A 238 19.30 -6.80 -20.85
N ALA A 239 18.85 -6.67 -22.10
CA ALA A 239 18.75 -7.75 -23.06
C ALA A 239 19.49 -7.38 -24.34
N THR A 240 20.47 -8.18 -24.74
CA THR A 240 21.33 -7.93 -25.91
C THR A 240 21.28 -9.11 -26.87
N VAL A 241 21.11 -8.83 -28.16
CA VAL A 241 21.08 -9.88 -29.19
C VAL A 241 22.49 -10.33 -29.52
N HIS A 242 22.68 -11.65 -29.55
CA HIS A 242 23.86 -12.34 -30.07
C HIS A 242 23.45 -13.33 -31.16
N ASP A 243 24.44 -13.93 -31.82
CA ASP A 243 24.20 -14.94 -32.86
C ASP A 243 23.54 -16.19 -32.24
N GLY A 244 22.25 -16.37 -32.54
CA GLY A 244 21.44 -17.52 -32.09
C GLY A 244 20.88 -17.43 -30.66
N TYR A 245 21.06 -16.33 -29.92
CA TYR A 245 20.48 -16.17 -28.59
C TYR A 245 20.36 -14.70 -28.15
N VAL A 246 19.56 -14.45 -27.11
CA VAL A 246 19.56 -13.17 -26.38
C VAL A 246 20.30 -13.36 -25.06
N LEU A 247 21.27 -12.50 -24.77
CA LEU A 247 21.96 -12.43 -23.50
C LEU A 247 21.23 -11.46 -22.58
N LEU A 248 20.74 -11.97 -21.45
CA LEU A 248 20.18 -11.19 -20.37
C LEU A 248 21.27 -10.94 -19.34
N GLN A 249 21.45 -9.69 -18.93
CA GLN A 249 22.44 -9.28 -17.94
C GLN A 249 21.79 -8.37 -16.92
N TRP A 250 22.01 -8.65 -15.64
CA TRP A 250 21.61 -7.76 -14.56
C TRP A 250 22.72 -7.63 -13.53
N GLU A 251 22.71 -6.49 -12.85
CA GLU A 251 23.64 -6.15 -11.79
C GLU A 251 22.85 -5.57 -10.62
N THR A 252 23.17 -6.03 -9.42
CA THR A 252 22.64 -5.50 -8.16
C THR A 252 23.72 -4.64 -7.49
N ILE A 253 23.29 -3.62 -6.76
CA ILE A 253 24.10 -2.77 -5.88
C ILE A 253 24.18 -3.40 -4.49
N SER A 254 23.07 -3.98 -4.02
CA SER A 254 22.95 -4.74 -2.77
C SER A 254 21.92 -5.85 -2.92
N GLU A 255 22.02 -6.89 -2.09
CA GLU A 255 21.04 -7.99 -1.99
C GLU A 255 20.87 -8.37 -0.51
N ILE A 256 19.66 -8.24 0.03
CA ILE A 256 19.34 -8.63 1.41
C ILE A 256 18.26 -9.71 1.36
N ASP A 257 18.48 -10.82 2.08
CA ASP A 257 17.55 -11.96 2.17
C ASP A 257 17.03 -12.51 0.82
N ASN A 258 17.78 -12.27 -0.26
CA ASN A 258 17.45 -12.77 -1.60
C ASN A 258 17.90 -14.23 -1.75
N ALA A 259 16.99 -15.14 -2.09
CA ALA A 259 17.32 -16.52 -2.44
C ALA A 259 17.84 -16.63 -3.88
N GLY A 260 17.36 -15.79 -4.79
CA GLY A 260 17.82 -15.78 -6.17
C GLY A 260 16.83 -15.20 -7.17
N PHE A 261 17.00 -15.57 -8.45
CA PHE A 261 16.31 -14.92 -9.55
C PHE A 261 15.65 -15.91 -10.52
N ASN A 262 14.54 -15.50 -11.11
CA ASN A 262 13.93 -16.11 -12.27
C ASN A 262 13.81 -15.11 -13.40
N LEU A 263 13.88 -15.61 -14.64
CA LEU A 263 13.73 -14.77 -15.81
C LEU A 263 12.48 -15.17 -16.58
N TRP A 264 11.78 -14.17 -17.07
CA TRP A 264 10.50 -14.30 -17.73
C TRP A 264 10.55 -13.64 -19.10
N ARG A 265 9.87 -14.21 -20.10
CA ARG A 265 9.83 -13.68 -21.47
C ARG A 265 8.42 -13.62 -22.03
N SER A 266 8.11 -12.54 -22.75
CA SER A 266 6.93 -12.44 -23.60
C SER A 266 7.27 -11.97 -25.02
N ALA A 267 6.41 -12.31 -25.98
CA ALA A 267 6.47 -11.76 -27.34
C ALA A 267 5.74 -10.40 -27.46
N SER A 268 5.07 -9.93 -26.41
CA SER A 268 4.43 -8.62 -26.37
C SER A 268 4.60 -7.96 -24.98
N ALA A 269 4.62 -6.63 -24.94
CA ALA A 269 4.93 -5.89 -23.71
C ALA A 269 3.98 -6.20 -22.54
N GLY A 270 2.68 -6.32 -22.83
CA GLY A 270 1.62 -6.66 -21.87
C GLY A 270 1.04 -8.07 -22.05
N GLY A 271 1.76 -8.96 -22.74
CA GLY A 271 1.32 -10.34 -22.94
C GLY A 271 1.60 -11.24 -21.75
N GLU A 272 1.26 -12.52 -21.92
CA GLU A 272 1.65 -13.57 -20.98
C GLU A 272 3.17 -13.76 -21.01
N TYR A 273 3.78 -13.82 -19.83
CA TYR A 273 5.21 -14.05 -19.67
C TYR A 273 5.46 -15.51 -19.29
N VAL A 274 6.40 -16.14 -19.97
CA VAL A 274 6.79 -17.54 -19.72
C VAL A 274 8.15 -17.56 -19.04
N LYS A 275 8.26 -18.36 -17.97
CA LYS A 275 9.51 -18.55 -17.23
C LYS A 275 10.56 -19.27 -18.08
N LEU A 276 11.79 -18.78 -18.06
CA LEU A 276 12.89 -19.29 -18.87
C LEU A 276 13.74 -20.33 -18.13
N ASN A 277 14.05 -20.07 -16.86
CA ASN A 277 14.93 -20.89 -16.05
C ASN A 277 14.16 -21.97 -15.28
N ALA A 278 14.64 -23.21 -15.33
CA ALA A 278 14.02 -24.34 -14.62
C ALA A 278 14.33 -24.37 -13.10
N LYS A 279 15.48 -23.80 -12.71
CA LYS A 279 15.92 -23.67 -11.31
C LYS A 279 16.17 -22.21 -11.01
N LEU A 280 15.89 -21.80 -9.78
CA LEU A 280 16.21 -20.46 -9.28
C LEU A 280 17.72 -20.20 -9.45
N ILE A 281 18.06 -19.04 -9.99
CA ILE A 281 19.45 -18.60 -10.16
C ILE A 281 19.87 -18.03 -8.81
N PRO A 282 20.74 -18.68 -8.03
CA PRO A 282 20.99 -18.30 -6.65
C PRO A 282 21.59 -16.91 -6.56
N ALA A 283 21.16 -16.16 -5.55
CA ALA A 283 21.76 -14.91 -5.15
C ALA A 283 23.25 -15.11 -4.79
N GLN A 284 24.07 -14.13 -5.11
CA GLN A 284 25.51 -14.10 -4.89
C GLN A 284 25.96 -12.81 -4.21
N GLY A 285 25.09 -11.80 -4.16
CA GLY A 285 25.34 -10.55 -3.45
C GLY A 285 25.03 -10.67 -1.95
N GLY A 286 25.19 -9.55 -1.27
CA GLY A 286 24.89 -9.35 0.13
C GLY A 286 24.56 -7.88 0.43
N PRO A 287 24.27 -7.54 1.70
CA PRO A 287 23.70 -6.24 2.05
C PRO A 287 24.56 -5.02 1.69
N ALA A 288 25.88 -5.21 1.60
CA ALA A 288 26.84 -4.14 1.28
C ALA A 288 27.63 -4.42 -0.02
N LEU A 289 27.27 -5.48 -0.75
CA LEU A 289 27.98 -5.91 -1.95
C LEU A 289 27.00 -6.62 -2.89
N GLY A 290 26.55 -5.97 -3.94
CA GLY A 290 25.78 -6.62 -5.00
C GLY A 290 26.60 -7.57 -5.86
N ALA A 291 26.02 -8.03 -6.95
CA ALA A 291 26.60 -9.03 -7.85
C ALA A 291 26.12 -8.82 -9.30
N SER A 292 26.84 -9.45 -10.23
CA SER A 292 26.51 -9.44 -11.65
C SER A 292 26.15 -10.82 -12.14
N TYR A 293 25.13 -10.91 -12.98
CA TYR A 293 24.58 -12.17 -13.45
C TYR A 293 24.32 -12.14 -14.95
N THR A 294 24.27 -13.33 -15.54
CA THR A 294 23.99 -13.49 -16.96
C THR A 294 23.14 -14.73 -17.22
N TYR A 295 22.26 -14.66 -18.22
CA TYR A 295 21.46 -15.78 -18.70
C TYR A 295 21.33 -15.76 -20.23
N GLN A 296 21.43 -16.91 -20.88
CA GLN A 296 21.30 -17.04 -22.33
C GLN A 296 19.94 -17.63 -22.70
N ASP A 297 19.11 -16.86 -23.40
CA ASP A 297 17.89 -17.36 -24.03
C ASP A 297 18.17 -17.80 -25.46
N THR A 298 18.43 -19.11 -25.62
CA THR A 298 18.71 -19.75 -26.92
C THR A 298 17.46 -20.20 -27.67
N THR A 299 16.26 -19.86 -27.17
CA THR A 299 14.98 -20.29 -27.75
C THR A 299 14.29 -19.19 -28.54
N VAL A 300 15.04 -18.13 -28.85
CA VAL A 300 14.57 -16.97 -29.62
C VAL A 300 14.55 -17.28 -31.12
N THR A 301 13.60 -16.68 -31.82
CA THR A 301 13.50 -16.73 -33.28
C THR A 301 13.95 -15.40 -33.86
N GLU A 302 14.77 -15.43 -34.91
CA GLU A 302 15.16 -14.21 -35.65
C GLU A 302 13.94 -13.46 -36.20
N GLY A 303 14.05 -12.14 -36.29
CA GLY A 303 13.01 -11.23 -36.75
C GLY A 303 11.95 -10.90 -35.70
N MET A 304 12.06 -11.41 -34.48
CA MET A 304 11.09 -11.22 -33.41
C MET A 304 11.55 -10.21 -32.36
N THR A 305 10.59 -9.51 -31.76
CA THR A 305 10.79 -8.68 -30.57
C THR A 305 10.38 -9.44 -29.33
N TYR A 306 11.23 -9.42 -28.31
CA TYR A 306 10.98 -10.05 -27.03
C TYR A 306 11.08 -9.03 -25.90
N TYR A 307 10.27 -9.25 -24.87
CA TYR A 307 10.23 -8.50 -23.62
C TYR A 307 10.60 -9.44 -22.48
N TYR A 308 11.49 -9.00 -21.61
CA TYR A 308 12.03 -9.78 -20.52
C TYR A 308 11.78 -9.09 -19.19
N LYS A 309 11.38 -9.87 -18.18
CA LYS A 309 11.32 -9.43 -16.79
C LYS A 309 12.27 -10.25 -15.94
N LEU A 310 12.86 -9.60 -14.95
CA LEU A 310 13.67 -10.21 -13.91
C LEU A 310 12.78 -10.34 -12.68
N GLU A 311 12.59 -11.53 -12.17
CA GLU A 311 11.97 -11.77 -10.87
C GLU A 311 13.08 -12.07 -9.88
N ASP A 312 13.20 -11.33 -8.79
CA ASP A 312 13.97 -11.77 -7.62
C ASP A 312 13.04 -12.46 -6.62
N VAL A 313 13.59 -13.39 -5.84
CA VAL A 313 12.87 -14.26 -4.92
C VAL A 313 13.62 -14.32 -3.61
N ASP A 314 12.99 -14.00 -2.50
CA ASP A 314 13.59 -14.01 -1.17
C ASP A 314 13.69 -15.43 -0.57
N THR A 315 14.33 -15.55 0.60
CA THR A 315 14.48 -16.83 1.32
C THR A 315 13.17 -17.41 1.86
N ASN A 316 12.09 -16.63 1.87
CA ASN A 316 10.74 -17.04 2.29
C ASN A 316 9.83 -17.37 1.10
N GLY A 317 10.31 -17.22 -0.15
CA GLY A 317 9.59 -17.53 -1.39
C GLY A 317 8.81 -16.38 -2.01
N LEU A 318 9.01 -15.16 -1.52
CA LEU A 318 8.35 -13.93 -1.96
C LEU A 318 9.13 -13.28 -3.09
N SER A 319 8.47 -12.54 -3.98
CA SER A 319 9.13 -12.09 -5.22
C SER A 319 8.67 -10.73 -5.73
N THR A 320 9.56 -10.03 -6.44
CA THR A 320 9.27 -8.78 -7.16
C THR A 320 9.70 -8.91 -8.62
N LEU A 321 8.97 -8.26 -9.53
CA LEU A 321 9.31 -8.23 -10.96
C LEU A 321 9.88 -6.87 -11.39
N HIS A 322 11.00 -6.90 -12.10
CA HIS A 322 11.70 -5.73 -12.68
C HIS A 322 11.65 -5.72 -14.20
N GLY A 323 11.67 -4.51 -14.78
CA GLY A 323 11.66 -4.28 -16.24
C GLY A 323 10.29 -3.84 -16.79
N PRO A 324 9.95 -4.16 -18.05
CA PRO A 324 10.66 -5.08 -18.93
C PRO A 324 11.89 -4.45 -19.61
N ALA A 325 12.95 -5.25 -19.76
CA ALA A 325 13.94 -5.03 -20.81
C ALA A 325 13.40 -5.59 -22.13
N TRP A 326 13.73 -4.99 -23.28
CA TRP A 326 13.26 -5.50 -24.57
C TRP A 326 14.36 -5.49 -25.61
N VAL A 327 14.24 -6.39 -26.59
CA VAL A 327 15.17 -6.45 -27.71
C VAL A 327 14.48 -6.97 -28.97
N SER A 328 14.94 -6.50 -30.13
CA SER A 328 14.53 -7.02 -31.43
C SER A 328 15.67 -7.81 -32.04
N THR A 329 15.43 -9.09 -32.29
CA THR A 329 16.36 -9.99 -32.98
C THR A 329 16.36 -9.63 -34.47
N GLY A 330 16.96 -8.50 -34.83
CA GLY A 330 16.96 -8.01 -36.22
C GLY A 330 17.48 -9.06 -37.20
N ILE A 331 16.99 -9.01 -38.45
CA ILE A 331 17.52 -9.87 -39.52
C ILE A 331 18.94 -9.39 -39.85
N SER A 332 19.95 -10.26 -39.69
CA SER A 332 21.31 -9.97 -40.13
C SER A 332 21.37 -9.97 -41.66
N TYR A 333 21.34 -8.79 -42.30
CA TYR A 333 21.76 -8.67 -43.70
C TYR A 333 23.28 -8.85 -43.77
N ARG A 334 23.76 -10.06 -44.09
CA ARG A 334 25.11 -10.21 -44.64
C ARG A 334 25.11 -9.59 -46.04
N LEU A 335 25.59 -8.37 -46.16
CA LEU A 335 25.80 -7.74 -47.46
C LEU A 335 26.88 -8.54 -48.21
N TYR A 336 26.48 -9.45 -49.08
CA TYR A 336 27.39 -10.11 -50.00
C TYR A 336 27.77 -9.09 -51.08
N ILE A 337 28.96 -8.49 -50.97
CA ILE A 337 29.54 -7.70 -52.05
C ILE A 337 30.31 -8.69 -52.95
N PRO A 338 29.79 -9.07 -54.14
CA PRO A 338 30.59 -9.84 -55.07
C PRO A 338 31.77 -8.97 -55.53
N PHE A 339 32.98 -9.49 -55.34
CA PHE A 339 34.20 -8.90 -55.86
C PHE A 339 34.16 -9.00 -57.39
N ILE A 340 34.03 -7.85 -58.08
CA ILE A 340 34.22 -7.79 -59.53
C ILE A 340 35.70 -7.48 -59.76
N GLU A 341 36.48 -8.49 -60.15
CA GLU A 341 37.79 -8.26 -60.73
C GLU A 341 37.62 -7.53 -62.06
N ARG A 342 38.38 -6.45 -62.24
CA ARG A 342 38.44 -5.67 -63.47
C ARG A 342 39.49 -6.22 -64.42
#